data_AF-A0A950YGT7-F1
#
_entry.id   AF-A0A950YGT7-F1
#
_cell.length_a   1.000
_cell.length_b   1.000
_cell.length_c   1.000
_cell.angle_alpha   90.00
_cell.angle_beta   90.00
_cell.angle_gamma   90.00
#
_symmetry.space_group_name_H-M   'P 1'
#
loop_
_entity.id
_entity.type
_entity.pdbx_description
1 polymer ?
#
loop_
_entity_poly.entity_id
_entity_poly.type
_entity_poly.pdbx_seq_one_letter_code
_entity_poly.pdbx_strand_id
1 'polypeptide(L)'
;MKRRRIAVAAAALASALAVAACGSSSNNHTATTPAGGSGSGGGSSSSGGSGTVNGAGSTLAQPIYQQWGSTLKGQGVTVNYNGVGSGAGVTSLGAATVNFAGSDPALKPTDKAKMKGAVLQFPVAAGAITLSYNLTGVKSGIKLDGPTVSKIFQGTIKTWNDPA
;
A
#
# COMPACT_ATOMS: atom_id res chain seq x y z
N MET A 1 15.83 61.29 27.24
CA MET A 1 14.57 61.41 28.01
C MET A 1 13.60 60.34 27.48
N LYS A 2 13.41 59.22 28.19
CA LYS A 2 12.22 58.92 29.04
C LYS A 2 10.89 58.91 28.25
N ARG A 3 10.36 57.72 27.92
CA ARG A 3 9.05 57.10 28.34
C ARG A 3 8.29 56.66 27.07
N ARG A 4 7.40 55.66 26.97
CA ARG A 4 6.81 54.57 27.81
C ARG A 4 5.94 53.75 26.82
N ARG A 5 6.05 52.41 26.77
CA ARG A 5 5.11 51.38 27.27
C ARG A 5 3.79 51.12 26.48
N ILE A 6 3.69 49.84 26.02
CA ILE A 6 2.58 48.86 26.22
C ILE A 6 1.25 49.04 25.45
N ALA A 7 0.87 48.02 24.66
CA ALA A 7 -0.39 47.22 24.72
C ALA A 7 -0.72 46.64 23.32
N VAL A 8 -0.59 45.32 23.10
CA VAL A 8 -1.67 44.29 23.15
C VAL A 8 -2.71 44.44 22.03
N ALA A 9 -2.74 43.48 21.09
CA ALA A 9 -3.97 42.81 20.64
C ALA A 9 -3.62 41.63 19.70
N ALA A 10 -3.67 40.42 20.25
CA ALA A 10 -3.84 39.18 19.51
C ALA A 10 -5.22 38.61 19.87
N ALA A 11 -6.06 38.30 18.89
CA ALA A 11 -7.21 37.39 18.96
C ALA A 11 -7.75 37.20 17.52
N ALA A 12 -7.40 36.10 16.86
CA ALA A 12 -8.18 34.86 16.81
C ALA A 12 -9.46 34.98 15.95
N LEU A 13 -9.29 34.75 14.64
CA LEU A 13 -10.39 34.54 13.69
C LEU A 13 -10.94 33.12 13.87
N ALA A 14 -12.07 32.99 14.57
CA ALA A 14 -12.81 31.74 14.69
C ALA A 14 -13.51 31.42 13.35
N SER A 15 -13.15 30.29 12.76
CA SER A 15 -13.67 29.76 11.51
C SER A 15 -15.07 29.15 11.72
N ALA A 16 -16.01 29.53 10.87
CA ALA A 16 -17.35 28.95 10.81
C ALA A 16 -17.31 27.55 10.16
N LEU A 17 -17.81 26.53 10.86
CA LEU A 17 -18.16 25.22 10.30
C LEU A 17 -19.66 25.00 10.52
N ALA A 18 -20.44 25.08 9.45
CA ALA A 18 -21.80 24.56 9.40
C ALA A 18 -21.89 23.59 8.22
N VAL A 19 -21.85 22.29 8.51
CA VAL A 19 -22.19 21.22 7.57
C VAL A 19 -23.59 20.74 7.95
N ALA A 20 -24.59 21.17 7.18
CA ALA A 20 -25.92 20.58 7.23
C ALA A 20 -25.98 19.45 6.19
N ALA A 21 -26.14 18.23 6.69
CA ALA A 21 -26.39 17.03 5.92
C ALA A 21 -27.90 16.84 5.69
N CYS A 22 -28.29 16.62 4.44
CA CYS A 22 -29.47 15.88 3.97
C CYS A 22 -29.52 16.02 2.43
N GLY A 23 -29.88 15.03 1.63
CA GLY A 23 -30.45 13.73 1.92
C GLY A 23 -30.50 12.89 0.65
N SER A 24 -30.84 11.62 0.82
CA SER A 24 -31.11 10.68 -0.27
C SER A 24 -32.62 10.39 -0.28
N SER A 25 -33.24 10.40 -1.46
CA SER A 25 -34.60 9.92 -1.65
C SER A 25 -34.70 9.09 -2.93
N SER A 26 -34.98 7.82 -2.68
CA SER A 26 -35.91 6.91 -3.36
C SER A 26 -35.91 6.80 -4.89
N ASN A 27 -35.66 5.58 -5.36
CA ASN A 27 -36.44 4.95 -6.43
C ASN A 27 -36.40 3.43 -6.20
N ASN A 28 -37.51 2.79 -5.83
CA ASN A 28 -37.87 1.58 -6.57
C ASN A 28 -39.35 1.18 -6.45
N HIS A 29 -39.81 0.72 -7.60
CA HIS A 29 -41.12 0.23 -7.95
C HIS A 29 -41.68 -0.82 -7.00
N THR A 30 -42.93 -0.61 -6.57
CA THR A 30 -43.84 -1.67 -6.17
C THR A 30 -44.39 -2.36 -7.43
N ALA A 31 -43.98 -3.60 -7.65
CA ALA A 31 -44.65 -4.51 -8.57
C ALA A 31 -44.95 -5.82 -7.84
N THR A 32 -46.24 -6.06 -7.66
CA THR A 32 -46.89 -7.18 -7.00
C THR A 32 -46.92 -8.40 -7.94
N THR A 33 -46.45 -9.57 -7.52
CA THR A 33 -47.03 -10.91 -7.83
C THR A 33 -46.25 -12.05 -7.12
N PRO A 34 -46.92 -13.11 -6.61
CA PRO A 34 -46.24 -14.26 -6.01
C PRO A 34 -46.27 -15.53 -6.89
N ALA A 35 -45.37 -16.45 -6.52
CA ALA A 35 -45.41 -17.92 -6.66
C ALA A 35 -44.52 -18.60 -7.73
N GLY A 36 -43.62 -19.45 -7.22
CA GLY A 36 -43.26 -20.75 -7.79
C GLY A 36 -42.00 -20.81 -8.66
N GLY A 37 -40.95 -21.47 -8.16
CA GLY A 37 -39.84 -21.91 -9.02
C GLY A 37 -38.54 -22.24 -8.28
N SER A 38 -38.14 -23.51 -8.38
CA SER A 38 -36.95 -24.14 -7.79
C SER A 38 -35.61 -23.50 -8.17
N GLY A 39 -34.65 -23.60 -7.24
CA GLY A 39 -33.22 -23.72 -7.50
C GLY A 39 -32.50 -22.44 -7.92
N SER A 40 -31.68 -21.90 -7.01
CA SER A 40 -30.52 -21.08 -7.38
C SER A 40 -29.52 -21.13 -6.24
N GLY A 41 -28.41 -21.82 -6.46
CA GLY A 41 -27.22 -21.65 -5.64
C GLY A 41 -26.90 -20.16 -5.59
N GLY A 42 -26.67 -19.65 -4.39
CA GLY A 42 -26.25 -18.27 -4.15
C GLY A 42 -24.90 -18.02 -4.79
N GLY A 43 -24.89 -17.81 -6.10
CA GLY A 43 -23.82 -17.12 -6.78
C GLY A 43 -23.81 -15.71 -6.20
N SER A 44 -22.88 -15.46 -5.29
CA SER A 44 -22.52 -14.11 -4.90
C SER A 44 -22.15 -13.36 -6.17
N SER A 45 -23.11 -12.66 -6.77
CA SER A 45 -22.83 -11.66 -7.78
C SER A 45 -22.01 -10.61 -7.07
N SER A 46 -20.67 -10.67 -7.21
CA SER A 46 -19.81 -9.54 -6.90
C SER A 46 -20.24 -8.44 -7.87
N SER A 47 -21.19 -7.60 -7.45
CA SER A 47 -21.33 -6.28 -8.05
C SER A 47 -19.93 -5.69 -7.97
N GLY A 48 -19.26 -5.53 -9.11
CA GLY A 48 -17.92 -4.96 -9.17
C GLY A 48 -17.95 -3.67 -8.36
N GLY A 49 -17.33 -3.69 -7.18
CA GLY A 49 -17.50 -2.62 -6.22
C GLY A 49 -16.82 -1.39 -6.77
N SER A 50 -17.54 -0.30 -7.01
CA SER A 50 -16.92 0.98 -7.32
C SER A 50 -16.30 1.57 -6.05
N GLY A 51 -15.11 2.14 -6.12
CA GLY A 51 -14.49 2.77 -4.96
C GLY A 51 -13.01 3.03 -5.10
N THR A 52 -12.43 3.67 -4.08
CA THR A 52 -11.00 3.97 -4.02
C THR A 52 -10.36 3.15 -2.91
N VAL A 53 -9.27 2.47 -3.24
CA VAL A 53 -8.43 1.73 -2.28
C VAL A 53 -7.03 2.32 -2.32
N ASN A 54 -6.53 2.75 -1.16
CA ASN A 54 -5.21 3.32 -1.00
C ASN A 54 -4.26 2.28 -0.41
N GLY A 55 -3.10 2.11 -1.03
CA GLY A 55 -2.04 1.22 -0.57
C GLY A 55 -0.68 1.89 -0.57
N ALA A 56 0.24 1.33 0.22
CA ALA A 56 1.63 1.74 0.23
C ALA A 56 2.54 0.56 0.61
N GLY A 57 3.81 0.59 0.20
CA GLY A 57 4.79 -0.37 0.70
C GLY A 57 5.87 -0.73 -0.31
N SER A 58 6.11 -2.03 -0.49
CA SER A 58 7.13 -2.61 -1.37
C SER A 58 7.24 -1.86 -2.70
N THR A 59 8.45 -1.37 -2.98
CA THR A 59 8.83 -0.79 -4.28
C THR A 59 9.01 -1.87 -5.33
N LEU A 60 9.38 -3.10 -4.93
CA LEU A 60 9.45 -4.26 -5.80
C LEU A 60 8.07 -4.60 -6.37
N ALA A 61 7.03 -4.59 -5.54
CA ALA A 61 5.66 -4.91 -5.95
C ALA A 61 4.93 -3.74 -6.62
N GLN A 62 5.47 -2.51 -6.56
CA GLN A 62 4.81 -1.31 -7.09
C GLN A 62 4.35 -1.45 -8.55
N PRO A 63 5.16 -1.96 -9.49
CA PRO A 63 4.73 -2.09 -10.89
C PRO A 63 3.52 -3.02 -11.06
N ILE A 64 3.40 -4.07 -10.22
CA ILE A 64 2.28 -5.00 -10.23
C ILE A 64 0.99 -4.27 -9.83
N TYR A 65 1.02 -3.53 -8.71
CA TYR A 65 -0.15 -2.77 -8.25
C TYR A 65 -0.55 -1.65 -9.21
N GLN A 66 0.42 -0.99 -9.86
CA GLN A 66 0.13 0.00 -10.89
C GLN A 66 -0.60 -0.62 -12.10
N GLN A 67 -0.14 -1.79 -12.56
CA GLN A 67 -0.78 -2.49 -13.67
C GLN A 67 -2.20 -2.95 -13.31
N TRP A 68 -2.39 -3.52 -12.12
CA TRP A 68 -3.71 -3.91 -11.64
C TRP A 68 -4.64 -2.72 -11.45
N GLY A 69 -4.15 -1.62 -10.88
CA GLY A 69 -4.91 -0.39 -10.72
C GLY A 69 -5.38 0.19 -12.05
N SER A 70 -4.53 0.17 -13.08
CA SER A 70 -4.89 0.60 -14.44
C SER A 70 -6.03 -0.26 -15.01
N THR A 71 -5.94 -1.58 -14.84
CA THR A 71 -6.95 -2.54 -15.31
C THR A 71 -8.29 -2.37 -14.59
N LEU A 72 -8.24 -2.17 -13.27
CA LEU A 72 -9.40 -2.04 -12.40
C LEU A 72 -10.10 -0.68 -12.52
N LYS A 73 -9.38 0.36 -12.99
CA LYS A 73 -9.96 1.68 -13.22
C LYS A 73 -11.15 1.66 -14.18
N GLY A 74 -11.08 0.85 -15.24
CA GLY A 74 -12.19 0.66 -16.18
C GLY A 74 -13.42 -0.04 -15.57
N GLN A 75 -13.26 -0.67 -14.41
CA GLN A 75 -14.31 -1.38 -13.67
C GLN A 75 -14.86 -0.54 -12.49
N GLY A 76 -14.48 0.73 -12.41
CA GLY A 76 -14.93 1.65 -11.34
C GLY A 76 -14.11 1.58 -10.05
N VAL A 77 -13.01 0.82 -10.02
CA VAL A 77 -12.11 0.71 -8.86
C VAL A 77 -10.85 1.54 -9.09
N THR A 78 -10.59 2.51 -8.23
CA THR A 78 -9.34 3.27 -8.21
C THR A 78 -8.39 2.65 -7.19
N VAL A 79 -7.24 2.15 -7.65
CA VAL A 79 -6.16 1.70 -6.76
C VAL A 79 -5.06 2.75 -6.76
N ASN A 80 -4.88 3.42 -5.63
CA ASN A 80 -3.73 4.30 -5.40
C ASN A 80 -2.64 3.49 -4.70
N TYR A 81 -1.42 3.48 -5.22
CA TYR A 81 -0.30 2.77 -4.59
C TYR A 81 0.97 3.62 -4.55
N ASN A 82 1.58 3.73 -3.36
CA ASN A 82 2.83 4.45 -3.15
C ASN A 82 3.98 3.49 -2.76
N GLY A 83 5.04 3.43 -3.58
CA GLY A 83 6.23 2.65 -3.26
C GLY A 83 7.15 3.38 -2.31
N VAL A 84 7.00 3.10 -1.03
CA VAL A 84 7.75 3.73 0.07
C VAL A 84 8.70 2.75 0.78
N GLY A 85 8.73 1.50 0.32
CA GLY A 85 9.39 0.39 0.98
C GLY A 85 8.47 -0.34 1.96
N SER A 86 8.70 -1.64 2.11
CA SER A 86 7.82 -2.56 2.86
C SER A 86 7.58 -2.14 4.31
N GLY A 87 8.61 -1.69 5.03
CA GLY A 87 8.47 -1.24 6.43
C GLY A 87 7.61 0.02 6.59
N ALA A 88 7.74 0.99 5.68
CA ALA A 88 6.91 2.19 5.70
C ALA A 88 5.45 1.89 5.33
N GLY A 89 5.22 0.93 4.44
CA GLY A 89 3.88 0.41 4.14
C GLY A 89 3.20 -0.22 5.35
N VAL A 90 3.88 -1.15 6.03
CA VAL A 90 3.38 -1.79 7.27
C VAL A 90 3.08 -0.75 8.36
N THR A 91 3.95 0.26 8.51
CA THR A 91 3.73 1.36 9.46
C THR A 91 2.49 2.18 9.11
N SER A 92 2.31 2.50 7.82
CA SER A 92 1.14 3.25 7.31
C SER A 92 -0.16 2.47 7.53
N LEU A 93 -0.15 1.15 7.31
CA LEU A 93 -1.29 0.28 7.58
C LEU A 93 -1.64 0.26 9.07
N GLY A 94 -0.65 0.13 9.96
CA GLY A 94 -0.88 0.19 11.40
C GLY A 94 -1.40 1.53 11.90
N ALA A 95 -0.98 2.62 11.26
CA ALA A 95 -1.53 3.96 11.50
C ALA A 95 -2.94 4.16 10.92
N ALA A 96 -3.43 3.23 10.10
CA ALA A 96 -4.66 3.31 9.32
C ALA A 96 -4.70 4.49 8.34
N THR A 97 -3.54 4.89 7.79
CA THR A 97 -3.45 5.92 6.75
C THR A 97 -3.64 5.35 5.34
N VAL A 98 -3.53 4.02 5.20
CA VAL A 98 -3.79 3.25 3.98
C VAL A 98 -4.69 2.06 4.28
N ASN A 99 -5.38 1.55 3.26
CA ASN A 99 -6.27 0.39 3.36
C ASN A 99 -5.51 -0.94 3.31
N PHE A 100 -4.39 -1.00 2.59
CA PHE A 100 -3.54 -2.19 2.50
C PHE A 100 -2.05 -1.82 2.41
N ALA A 101 -1.19 -2.78 2.71
CA ALA A 101 0.25 -2.63 2.53
C ALA A 101 0.85 -3.77 1.70
N GLY A 102 1.70 -3.42 0.75
CA GLY A 102 2.56 -4.39 0.07
C GLY A 102 3.83 -4.62 0.89
N SER A 103 4.16 -5.87 1.21
CA SER A 103 5.36 -6.20 1.99
C SER A 103 6.05 -7.44 1.43
N ASP A 104 7.35 -7.33 1.16
CA ASP A 104 8.21 -8.47 0.78
C ASP A 104 8.55 -9.36 2.00
N PRO A 105 8.90 -8.83 3.18
CA PRO A 105 8.99 -9.63 4.39
C PRO A 105 7.59 -9.93 4.95
N ALA A 106 7.47 -11.05 5.66
CA ALA A 106 6.28 -11.35 6.44
C ALA A 106 6.06 -10.29 7.55
N LEU A 107 4.78 -10.04 7.89
CA LEU A 107 4.42 -9.15 8.98
C LEU A 107 5.01 -9.69 10.30
N LYS A 108 5.88 -8.89 10.93
CA LYS A 108 6.48 -9.26 12.21
C LYS A 108 5.42 -9.26 13.31
N PRO A 109 5.50 -10.17 14.30
CA PRO A 109 4.60 -10.15 15.46
C PRO A 109 4.58 -8.79 16.19
N THR A 110 5.74 -8.14 16.29
CA THR A 110 5.90 -6.82 16.91
C THR A 110 5.17 -5.71 16.17
N ASP A 111 5.02 -5.82 14.86
CA ASP A 111 4.30 -4.83 14.05
C ASP A 111 2.81 -5.16 13.99
N LYS A 112 2.46 -6.45 13.98
CA LYS A 112 1.07 -6.91 14.11
C LYS A 112 0.42 -6.42 15.42
N ALA A 113 1.16 -6.44 16.52
CA ALA A 113 0.69 -5.96 17.82
C ALA A 113 0.35 -4.45 17.85
N LYS A 114 0.85 -3.68 16.88
CA LYS A 114 0.59 -2.23 16.76
C LYS A 114 -0.60 -1.92 15.84
N MET A 115 -1.21 -2.93 15.23
CA MET A 115 -2.33 -2.74 14.31
C MET A 115 -3.60 -2.37 15.09
N LYS A 116 -4.36 -1.40 14.57
CA LYS A 116 -5.63 -0.94 15.17
C LYS A 116 -6.79 -1.92 15.01
N GLY A 117 -6.59 -3.02 14.28
CA GLY A 117 -7.61 -4.01 13.99
C GLY A 117 -7.01 -5.30 13.43
N ALA A 118 -7.88 -6.25 13.09
CA ALA A 118 -7.46 -7.50 12.46
C ALA A 118 -6.85 -7.20 11.09
N VAL A 119 -5.62 -7.69 10.87
CA VAL A 119 -4.92 -7.62 9.58
C VAL A 119 -4.79 -9.02 9.02
N LEU A 120 -5.20 -9.17 7.76
CA LEU A 120 -5.00 -10.38 6.98
C LEU A 120 -3.71 -10.25 6.18
N GLN A 121 -2.89 -11.30 6.21
CA GLN A 121 -1.71 -11.42 5.37
C GLN A 121 -1.88 -12.64 4.47
N PHE A 122 -1.70 -12.45 3.18
CA PHE A 122 -1.77 -13.50 2.18
C PHE A 122 -0.75 -13.22 1.05
N PRO A 123 -0.21 -14.25 0.39
CA PRO A 123 0.69 -14.06 -0.74
C PRO A 123 -0.06 -13.49 -1.94
N VAL A 124 0.57 -12.56 -2.65
CA VAL A 124 -0.04 -11.83 -3.78
C VAL A 124 0.75 -12.03 -5.08
N ALA A 125 2.07 -12.12 -4.99
CA ALA A 125 2.97 -12.38 -6.11
C ALA A 125 4.25 -13.05 -5.60
N ALA A 126 4.94 -13.77 -6.49
CA ALA A 126 6.30 -14.27 -6.27
C ALA A 126 7.27 -13.48 -7.14
N GLY A 127 8.43 -13.13 -6.59
CA GLY A 127 9.49 -12.42 -7.28
C GLY A 127 10.87 -12.89 -6.80
N ALA A 128 11.91 -12.55 -7.56
CA ALA A 128 13.29 -12.89 -7.24
C ALA A 128 14.11 -11.64 -6.93
N ILE A 129 15.05 -11.76 -5.99
CA ILE A 129 16.09 -10.77 -5.75
C ILE A 129 17.31 -11.17 -6.59
N THR A 130 17.84 -10.21 -7.36
CA THR A 130 19.01 -10.43 -8.22
C THR A 130 20.19 -9.62 -7.71
N LEU A 131 21.39 -10.11 -8.02
CA LEU A 131 22.64 -9.39 -7.75
C LEU A 131 23.12 -8.74 -9.04
N SER A 132 22.94 -7.42 -9.11
CA SER A 132 23.43 -6.61 -10.21
C SER A 132 24.82 -6.08 -9.88
N TYR A 133 25.71 -6.09 -10.87
CA TYR A 133 27.09 -5.59 -10.75
C TYR A 133 27.45 -4.70 -11.94
N ASN A 134 28.43 -3.81 -11.72
CA ASN A 134 28.95 -2.92 -12.75
C ASN A 134 30.43 -3.23 -12.99
N LEU A 135 30.71 -4.04 -14.00
CA LEU A 135 32.05 -4.48 -14.37
C LEU A 135 32.25 -4.36 -15.88
N THR A 136 33.25 -3.59 -16.27
CA THR A 136 33.65 -3.50 -17.68
C THR A 136 34.48 -4.71 -18.07
N GLY A 137 34.39 -5.13 -19.34
CA GLY A 137 35.16 -6.25 -19.89
C GLY A 137 34.61 -7.66 -19.59
N VAL A 138 33.65 -7.80 -18.68
CA VAL A 138 32.99 -9.08 -18.38
C VAL A 138 31.84 -9.32 -19.37
N LYS A 139 32.10 -10.14 -20.40
CA LYS A 139 31.13 -10.41 -21.49
C LYS A 139 30.07 -11.46 -21.15
N SER A 140 30.40 -12.37 -20.23
CA SER A 140 29.52 -13.44 -19.76
C SER A 140 29.24 -13.24 -18.27
N GLY A 141 28.03 -13.56 -17.82
CA GLY A 141 27.64 -13.37 -16.42
C GLY A 141 28.60 -14.00 -15.41
N ILE A 142 28.83 -13.33 -14.27
CA ILE A 142 29.59 -13.92 -13.16
C ILE A 142 28.70 -14.91 -12.41
N LYS A 143 29.26 -16.06 -12.07
CA LYS A 143 28.60 -17.05 -11.22
C LYS A 143 29.07 -16.84 -9.79
N LEU A 144 28.14 -16.44 -8.92
CA LEU A 144 28.40 -16.24 -7.50
C LEU A 144 27.54 -17.23 -6.72
N ASP A 145 28.15 -17.93 -5.76
CA ASP A 145 27.44 -18.79 -4.82
C ASP A 145 27.06 -18.02 -3.53
N GLY A 146 26.26 -18.64 -2.67
CA GLY A 146 25.80 -18.03 -1.42
C GLY A 146 26.96 -17.56 -0.51
N PRO A 147 27.98 -18.40 -0.23
CA PRO A 147 29.13 -18.01 0.56
C PRO A 147 29.91 -16.81 0.01
N THR A 148 30.23 -16.79 -1.28
CA THR A 148 30.97 -15.67 -1.90
C THR A 148 30.15 -14.38 -1.83
N VAL A 149 28.85 -14.45 -2.12
CA VAL A 149 27.93 -13.30 -1.95
C VAL A 149 27.94 -12.80 -0.51
N SER A 150 27.84 -13.70 0.47
CA SER A 150 27.89 -13.33 1.89
C SER A 150 29.17 -12.59 2.25
N LYS A 151 30.34 -13.08 1.80
CA LYS A 151 31.63 -12.42 2.03
C LYS A 151 31.71 -11.04 1.37
N ILE A 152 31.13 -10.87 0.18
CA ILE A 152 31.04 -9.56 -0.50
C ILE A 152 30.22 -8.59 0.35
N PHE A 153 29.01 -8.97 0.76
CA PHE A 153 28.13 -8.08 1.55
C PHE A 153 28.63 -7.82 2.99
N GLN A 154 29.45 -8.71 3.55
CA GLN A 154 30.14 -8.48 4.82
C GLN A 154 31.42 -7.63 4.67
N GLY A 155 31.86 -7.33 3.45
CA GLY A 155 33.07 -6.56 3.17
C GLY A 155 34.37 -7.34 3.41
N THR A 156 34.30 -8.67 3.48
CA THR A 156 35.48 -9.56 3.53
C THR A 156 36.14 -9.64 2.16
N ILE A 157 35.37 -9.92 1.11
CA ILE A 157 35.81 -9.78 -0.28
C ILE A 157 35.64 -8.32 -0.67
N LYS A 158 36.73 -7.66 -1.07
CA LYS A 158 36.76 -6.22 -1.37
C LYS A 158 37.04 -5.91 -2.82
N THR A 159 37.54 -6.87 -3.59
CA THR A 159 37.86 -6.72 -5.01
C THR A 159 37.19 -7.82 -5.82
N TRP A 160 36.82 -7.51 -7.07
CA TRP A 160 36.13 -8.44 -7.96
C TRP A 160 37.01 -9.59 -8.49
N ASN A 161 38.32 -9.47 -8.34
CA ASN A 161 39.31 -10.47 -8.71
C ASN A 161 39.86 -11.25 -7.50
N ASP A 162 39.14 -11.23 -6.38
CA ASP A 162 39.47 -12.03 -5.21
C ASP A 162 39.37 -13.54 -5.55
N PRO A 163 40.32 -14.38 -5.08
CA PRO A 163 40.32 -15.81 -5.38
C PRO A 163 39.26 -16.64 -4.62
N ALA A 164 38.48 -16.03 -3.71
CA ALA A 164 37.69 -16.72 -2.66
C ALA A 164 36.20 -17.00 -2.95
#